data_AF-A0A3M1EX09-F1
#
_entry.id   AF-A0A3M1EX09-F1
#
_cell.length_a   1.000
_cell.length_b   1.000
_cell.length_c   1.000
_cell.angle_alpha   90.00
_cell.angle_beta   90.00
_cell.angle_gamma   90.00
#
_symmetry.space_group_name_H-M   'P 1'
#
loop_
_entity.id
_entity.type
_entity.pdbx_description
1 polymer ?
#
loop_
_entity_poly.entity_id
_entity_poly.type
_entity_poly.pdbx_seq_one_letter_code
_entity_poly.pdbx_strand_id
1 'polypeptide(L)'
;MALPGMRSECNTNANTMTGVQVKGKRKMVFRGWKIDNGIRGENFSHNRLLSFLRPPSSPFFQDRRGTSLVTYSLVLPLFLMLIFGAATVWQVISVKQSMDAATYEAARYLSREGRRIAARALPYYDADAWARTAHEEIDEWLREQIRRNPFVDQSDDIQIEIVPPVDVECNPWGAYIMNTSRAPENIRFTVTTRLVFNSSIQIPFVGSPLNFTLQESHSELVECPRFRSRPPDEGPIFFPRSGR
;
A
#
# COMPACT_ATOMS: atom_id res chain seq x y z
N MET A 1 -2.24 22.41 -40.04
CA MET A 1 -2.31 20.93 -39.96
C MET A 1 -2.41 20.55 -38.49
N ALA A 2 -3.58 20.08 -38.06
CA ALA A 2 -3.87 19.73 -36.67
C ALA A 2 -3.50 18.25 -36.43
N LEU A 3 -2.76 17.98 -35.36
CA LEU A 3 -2.35 16.63 -34.95
C LEU A 3 -3.50 15.90 -34.24
N PRO A 4 -3.63 14.57 -34.40
CA PRO A 4 -4.70 13.78 -33.77
C PRO A 4 -4.39 13.51 -32.29
N GLY A 5 -5.43 13.61 -31.46
CA GLY A 5 -5.37 13.48 -30.01
C GLY A 5 -5.11 12.06 -29.52
N MET A 6 -4.19 11.95 -28.57
CA MET A 6 -3.94 10.77 -27.75
C MET A 6 -4.94 10.78 -26.58
N ARG A 7 -5.95 9.90 -26.62
CA ARG A 7 -6.83 9.63 -25.48
C ARG A 7 -6.12 8.67 -24.53
N SER A 8 -5.79 9.13 -23.33
CA SER A 8 -5.42 8.27 -22.21
C SER A 8 -6.71 7.76 -21.55
N GLU A 9 -6.99 6.47 -21.69
CA GLU A 9 -8.02 5.78 -20.91
C GLU A 9 -7.48 5.55 -19.49
N CYS A 10 -7.87 6.41 -18.55
CA CYS A 10 -7.72 6.11 -17.12
C CYS A 10 -8.80 5.11 -16.74
N ASN A 11 -8.42 3.84 -16.53
CA ASN A 11 -9.28 2.84 -15.91
C ASN A 11 -9.44 3.19 -14.42
N THR A 12 -10.60 3.73 -14.04
CA THR A 12 -10.93 4.22 -12.69
C THR A 12 -11.55 3.17 -11.78
N ASN A 13 -11.28 1.88 -11.97
CA ASN A 13 -11.86 0.82 -11.15
C ASN A 13 -11.11 0.54 -9.83
N ALA A 14 -10.23 1.44 -9.40
CA ALA A 14 -9.65 1.41 -8.07
C ALA A 14 -10.44 2.35 -7.16
N ASN A 15 -11.20 1.77 -6.24
CA ASN A 15 -11.69 2.46 -5.05
C ASN A 15 -10.50 2.78 -4.14
N THR A 16 -9.70 3.76 -4.55
CA THR A 16 -8.63 4.34 -3.75
C THR A 16 -9.17 5.61 -3.13
N MET A 17 -9.40 5.57 -1.81
CA MET A 17 -9.67 6.76 -1.02
C MET A 17 -8.37 7.58 -0.97
N THR A 18 -8.17 8.43 -1.98
CA THR A 18 -7.00 9.31 -2.08
C THR A 18 -7.17 10.50 -1.16
N GLY A 19 -6.38 10.51 -0.09
CA GLY A 19 -6.23 11.65 0.82
C GLY A 19 -5.52 12.82 0.14
N VAL A 20 -6.29 13.88 -0.08
CA VAL A 20 -5.96 15.31 0.01
C VAL A 20 -4.48 15.70 -0.22
N GLN A 21 -4.18 16.25 -1.41
CA GLN A 21 -3.06 17.16 -1.58
C GLN A 21 -3.34 18.51 -0.92
N VAL A 22 -2.43 18.99 -0.08
CA VAL A 22 -2.42 20.38 0.39
C VAL A 22 -1.15 21.07 -0.11
N LYS A 23 -1.32 22.04 -1.01
CA LYS A 23 -0.26 22.97 -1.41
C LYS A 23 -0.69 24.38 -0.99
N GLY A 24 0.02 24.98 -0.04
CA GLY A 24 -0.17 26.40 0.25
C GLY A 24 0.30 26.84 1.64
N LYS A 25 1.31 27.74 1.67
CA LYS A 25 1.74 28.49 2.85
C LYS A 25 0.67 29.51 3.27
N ARG A 26 -0.43 29.09 3.90
CA ARG A 26 -1.29 29.96 4.74
C ARG A 26 -1.94 29.15 5.86
N LYS A 27 -2.01 29.78 7.03
CA LYS A 27 -2.56 29.32 8.32
C LYS A 27 -3.81 28.45 8.13
N MET A 28 -3.73 27.16 8.48
CA MET A 28 -4.87 26.25 8.40
C MET A 28 -5.83 26.50 9.56
N VAL A 29 -7.06 26.88 9.23
CA VAL A 29 -8.22 26.79 10.13
C VAL A 29 -8.96 25.52 9.76
N PHE A 30 -8.91 24.51 10.65
CA PHE A 30 -9.72 23.31 10.49
C PHE A 30 -11.18 23.68 10.78
N ARG A 31 -11.96 23.93 9.73
CA ARG A 31 -13.42 23.90 9.84
C ARG A 31 -13.84 22.44 9.83
N GLY A 32 -14.33 21.98 10.97
CA GLY A 32 -14.91 20.65 11.13
C GLY A 32 -16.04 20.44 10.12
N TRP A 33 -16.02 19.29 9.47
CA TRP A 33 -17.08 18.87 8.56
C TRP A 33 -18.14 18.20 9.42
N LYS A 34 -19.26 18.89 9.60
CA LYS A 34 -20.45 18.33 10.24
C LYS A 34 -21.24 17.59 9.16
N ILE A 35 -21.31 16.27 9.27
CA ILE A 35 -22.23 15.47 8.47
C ILE A 35 -23.62 15.72 9.06
N ASP A 36 -24.34 16.70 8.51
CA ASP A 36 -25.75 16.89 8.80
C ASP A 36 -26.54 15.78 8.07
N ASN A 37 -26.68 14.64 8.73
CA ASN A 37 -27.70 13.67 8.38
C ASN A 37 -29.05 14.35 8.61
N GLY A 38 -29.69 14.77 7.51
CA GLY A 38 -31.00 15.43 7.48
C GLY A 38 -32.16 14.54 7.94
N ILE A 39 -32.05 13.93 9.11
CA ILE A 39 -33.16 13.29 9.80
C ILE A 39 -33.91 14.41 10.51
N ARG A 40 -34.90 14.92 9.77
CA ARG A 40 -35.91 15.86 10.21
C ARG A 40 -36.54 15.32 11.50
N GLY A 41 -36.35 16.06 12.59
CA GLY A 41 -36.88 15.71 13.91
C GLY A 41 -38.40 15.65 13.88
N GLU A 42 -38.94 14.45 13.99
CA GLU A 42 -40.33 14.25 14.38
C GLU A 42 -40.39 14.27 15.92
N ASN A 43 -41.29 15.14 16.40
CA ASN A 43 -41.56 15.36 17.82
C ASN A 43 -42.04 14.06 18.47
N PHE A 44 -41.14 13.39 19.20
CA PHE A 44 -41.50 12.24 20.00
C PHE A 44 -42.27 12.71 21.25
N SER A 45 -43.58 12.57 21.15
CA SER A 45 -44.54 12.78 22.23
C SER A 45 -44.26 11.81 23.37
N HIS A 46 -43.66 12.32 24.45
CA HIS A 46 -43.71 11.69 25.76
C HIS A 46 -45.17 11.71 26.25
N ASN A 47 -45.66 10.58 26.74
CA ASN A 47 -46.95 10.35 27.41
C ASN A 47 -48.04 9.67 26.57
N ARG A 48 -47.90 8.35 26.39
CA ARG A 48 -49.02 7.40 26.37
C ARG A 48 -48.51 6.02 26.79
N LEU A 49 -48.70 5.69 28.07
CA LEU A 49 -49.71 4.71 28.54
C LEU A 49 -49.23 3.26 28.33
N LEU A 50 -48.33 2.70 29.15
CA LEU A 50 -48.47 2.33 30.59
C LEU A 50 -49.65 1.38 30.95
N SER A 51 -50.14 0.53 30.03
CA SER A 51 -51.21 -0.43 30.42
C SER A 51 -51.19 -1.82 29.78
N PHE A 52 -50.09 -2.28 29.17
CA PHE A 52 -49.97 -3.69 28.73
C PHE A 52 -48.94 -4.52 29.51
N LEU A 53 -48.57 -4.04 30.70
CA LEU A 53 -47.80 -4.81 31.68
C LEU A 53 -48.72 -5.74 32.48
N ARG A 54 -49.02 -6.91 31.92
CA ARG A 54 -49.37 -8.09 32.73
C ARG A 54 -48.65 -9.30 32.15
N PRO A 55 -47.45 -9.65 32.65
CA PRO A 55 -46.83 -10.90 32.27
C PRO A 55 -47.70 -12.06 32.82
N PRO A 56 -48.09 -13.06 32.01
CA PRO A 56 -48.61 -14.29 32.55
C PRO A 56 -47.48 -14.96 33.35
N SER A 57 -47.69 -15.04 34.66
CA SER A 57 -46.89 -15.83 35.59
C SER A 57 -47.07 -17.31 35.26
N SER A 58 -46.36 -17.81 34.25
CA SER A 58 -46.13 -19.24 34.12
C SER A 58 -44.85 -19.58 34.90
N PRO A 59 -44.93 -20.45 35.93
CA PRO A 59 -43.74 -20.92 36.63
C PRO A 59 -43.06 -21.99 35.78
N PHE A 60 -42.44 -21.57 34.67
CA PHE A 60 -41.41 -22.37 34.01
C PHE A 60 -40.07 -22.16 34.73
N PHE A 61 -40.06 -22.50 36.03
CA PHE A 61 -38.87 -22.99 36.70
C PHE A 61 -38.72 -24.47 36.33
N GLN A 62 -38.44 -24.73 35.05
CA GLN A 62 -38.01 -26.02 34.55
C GLN A 62 -36.53 -25.88 34.15
N ASP A 63 -35.69 -26.71 34.74
CA ASP A 63 -34.23 -26.80 34.68
C ASP A 63 -33.51 -25.93 33.64
N ARG A 64 -33.21 -24.67 34.00
CA ARG A 64 -32.32 -23.78 33.23
C ARG A 64 -30.83 -24.13 33.34
N ARG A 65 -30.46 -25.17 34.10
CA ARG A 65 -29.06 -25.57 34.30
C ARG A 65 -28.47 -26.35 33.13
N GLY A 66 -29.28 -27.01 32.30
CA GLY A 66 -28.81 -27.80 31.16
C GLY A 66 -28.65 -27.00 29.86
N THR A 67 -29.59 -26.11 29.55
CA THR A 67 -29.61 -25.36 28.27
C THR A 67 -28.42 -24.40 28.16
N SER A 68 -27.96 -23.84 29.29
CA SER A 68 -26.80 -22.93 29.31
C SER A 68 -25.50 -23.62 28.93
N LEU A 69 -25.38 -24.94 29.14
CA LEU A 69 -24.15 -25.68 28.87
C LEU A 69 -24.04 -26.01 27.38
N VAL A 70 -25.17 -26.39 26.75
CA VAL A 70 -25.25 -26.66 25.32
C VAL A 70 -24.97 -25.38 24.50
N THR A 71 -25.56 -24.24 24.86
CA THR A 71 -25.28 -22.98 24.17
C THR A 71 -23.82 -22.56 24.31
N TYR A 72 -23.24 -22.69 25.51
CA TYR A 72 -21.82 -22.38 25.70
C TYR A 72 -20.92 -23.30 24.87
N SER A 73 -21.22 -24.60 24.79
CA SER A 73 -20.44 -25.55 23.99
C SER A 73 -20.47 -25.26 22.49
N LEU A 74 -21.52 -24.59 21.99
CA LEU A 74 -21.65 -24.22 20.58
C LEU A 74 -21.10 -22.82 20.29
N VAL A 75 -21.31 -21.87 21.19
CA VAL A 75 -20.88 -20.48 21.00
C VAL A 75 -19.38 -20.31 21.21
N LEU A 76 -18.79 -21.03 22.16
CA LEU A 76 -17.35 -20.95 22.47
C LEU A 76 -16.46 -21.26 21.25
N PRO A 77 -16.60 -22.40 20.53
CA PRO A 77 -15.75 -22.69 19.38
C PRO A 77 -15.95 -21.67 18.25
N LEU A 78 -17.18 -21.20 18.04
CA LEU A 78 -17.48 -20.16 17.05
C LEU A 78 -16.80 -18.83 17.39
N PHE A 79 -16.81 -18.45 18.67
CA PHE A 79 -16.14 -17.25 19.17
C PHE A 79 -14.61 -17.35 19.03
N LEU A 80 -14.02 -18.50 19.39
CA LEU A 80 -12.59 -18.75 19.20
C LEU A 80 -12.22 -18.67 17.71
N MET A 81 -13.02 -19.29 16.84
CA MET A 81 -12.79 -19.25 15.39
C MET A 81 -12.81 -17.81 14.85
N LEU A 82 -13.73 -16.97 15.36
CA LEU A 82 -13.80 -15.56 14.99
C LEU A 82 -12.54 -14.79 15.44
N ILE A 83 -12.06 -15.01 16.67
CA ILE A 83 -10.84 -14.37 17.16
C ILE A 83 -9.61 -14.79 16.35
N PHE A 84 -9.43 -16.10 16.13
CA PHE A 84 -8.30 -16.59 15.34
C PHE A 84 -8.36 -16.09 13.88
N GLY A 85 -9.55 -16.07 13.28
CA GLY A 85 -9.75 -15.51 11.94
C GLY A 85 -9.44 -14.02 11.87
N ALA A 86 -9.83 -13.23 12.88
CA ALA A 86 -9.50 -11.81 12.92
C ALA A 86 -7.99 -11.58 13.09
N ALA A 87 -7.33 -12.39 13.93
CA ALA A 87 -5.89 -12.31 14.15
C ALA A 87 -5.08 -12.61 12.89
N THR A 88 -5.45 -13.65 12.11
CA THR A 88 -4.74 -13.98 10.86
C THR A 88 -4.93 -12.90 9.80
N VAL A 89 -6.14 -12.34 9.66
CA VAL A 89 -6.39 -11.22 8.75
C VAL A 89 -5.56 -9.99 9.14
N TRP A 90 -5.45 -9.70 10.44
CA TRP A 90 -4.63 -8.61 10.94
C TRP A 90 -3.15 -8.76 10.58
N GLN A 91 -2.60 -9.97 10.70
CA GLN A 91 -1.22 -10.28 10.31
C GLN A 91 -0.99 -9.95 8.84
N VAL A 92 -1.84 -10.45 7.94
CA VAL A 92 -1.73 -10.19 6.49
C VAL A 92 -1.81 -8.69 6.17
N ILE A 93 -2.73 -7.96 6.79
CA ILE A 93 -2.85 -6.50 6.61
C ILE A 93 -1.57 -5.79 7.05
N SER A 94 -0.99 -6.18 8.18
CA SER A 94 0.24 -5.55 8.68
C SER A 94 1.43 -5.79 7.75
N VAL A 95 1.58 -7.01 7.20
CA VAL A 95 2.64 -7.32 6.23
C VAL A 95 2.45 -6.52 4.95
N LYS A 96 1.20 -6.46 4.46
CA LYS A 96 0.84 -5.65 3.29
C LYS A 96 1.21 -4.18 3.48
N GLN A 97 0.87 -3.59 4.63
CA GLN A 97 1.21 -2.19 4.93
C GLN A 97 2.72 -1.96 5.02
N SER A 98 3.48 -2.89 5.61
CA SER A 98 4.94 -2.78 5.63
C SER A 98 5.57 -2.91 4.25
N MET A 99 5.06 -3.81 3.40
CA MET A 99 5.51 -3.94 2.01
C MET A 99 5.20 -2.67 1.22
N ASP A 100 3.98 -2.15 1.32
CA ASP A 100 3.56 -0.92 0.63
C ASP A 100 4.48 0.27 1.00
N ALA A 101 4.73 0.46 2.29
CA ALA A 101 5.63 1.51 2.77
C ALA A 101 7.06 1.33 2.25
N ALA A 102 7.60 0.11 2.33
CA ALA A 102 8.97 -0.19 1.89
C ALA A 102 9.13 -0.01 0.37
N THR A 103 8.17 -0.46 -0.42
CA THR A 103 8.16 -0.34 -1.89
C THR A 103 8.00 1.11 -2.33
N TYR A 104 7.15 1.88 -1.63
CA TYR A 104 7.03 3.32 -1.85
C TYR A 104 8.35 4.05 -1.56
N GLU A 105 9.00 3.77 -0.42
CA GLU A 105 10.27 4.37 -0.05
C GLU A 105 11.40 3.99 -1.02
N ALA A 106 11.44 2.74 -1.50
CA ALA A 106 12.39 2.30 -2.52
C ALA A 106 12.16 3.00 -3.87
N ALA A 107 10.92 3.09 -4.33
CA ALA A 107 10.59 3.82 -5.55
C ALA A 107 11.00 5.29 -5.44
N ARG A 108 10.72 5.92 -4.30
CA ARG A 108 11.13 7.30 -4.04
C ARG A 108 12.65 7.47 -3.97
N TYR A 109 13.37 6.51 -3.36
CA TYR A 109 14.83 6.51 -3.33
C TYR A 109 15.41 6.44 -4.75
N LEU A 110 14.92 5.51 -5.56
CA LEU A 110 15.35 5.34 -6.95
C LEU A 110 14.99 6.54 -7.81
N SER A 111 13.88 7.22 -7.55
CA SER A 111 13.55 8.49 -8.23
C SER A 111 14.64 9.54 -7.99
N ARG A 112 15.10 9.67 -6.73
CA ARG A 112 16.11 10.65 -6.32
C ARG A 112 17.52 10.28 -6.78
N GLU A 113 17.96 9.06 -6.47
CA GLU A 113 19.31 8.59 -6.72
C GLU A 113 19.48 7.99 -8.12
N GLY A 114 18.38 7.74 -8.83
CA GLY A 114 18.36 7.13 -10.16
C GLY A 114 19.19 7.89 -11.19
N ARG A 115 19.33 9.21 -11.05
CA ARG A 115 20.26 10.01 -11.87
C ARG A 115 21.73 9.61 -11.65
N ARG A 116 22.14 9.43 -10.40
CA ARG A 116 23.52 9.03 -10.07
C ARG A 116 23.78 7.58 -10.45
N ILE A 117 22.78 6.71 -10.29
CA ILE A 117 22.82 5.32 -10.76
C ILE A 117 22.96 5.30 -12.28
N ALA A 118 22.15 6.08 -13.01
CA ALA A 118 22.23 6.23 -14.46
C ALA A 118 23.59 6.78 -14.92
N ALA A 119 24.18 7.73 -14.18
CA ALA A 119 25.51 8.23 -14.48
C ALA A 119 26.62 7.18 -14.28
N ARG A 120 26.46 6.25 -13.31
CA ARG A 120 27.38 5.12 -13.10
C ARG A 120 27.25 4.06 -14.21
N ALA A 121 26.09 3.92 -14.83
CA ALA A 121 25.81 2.95 -15.89
C ALA A 121 26.35 3.35 -17.30
N LEU A 122 27.03 4.48 -17.43
CA LEU A 122 27.53 5.04 -18.70
C LEU A 122 28.72 4.25 -19.29
N PRO A 123 28.89 4.20 -20.64
CA PRO A 123 28.60 5.27 -21.60
C PRO A 123 27.26 5.21 -22.37
N TYR A 124 26.56 4.09 -22.37
CA TYR A 124 25.25 3.94 -23.04
C TYR A 124 24.17 3.81 -21.96
N TYR A 125 23.09 4.60 -22.06
CA TYR A 125 21.95 4.48 -21.14
C TYR A 125 21.22 3.18 -21.47
N ASP A 126 21.69 2.06 -20.91
CA ASP A 126 21.04 0.76 -20.96
C ASP A 126 20.05 0.64 -19.79
N ALA A 127 18.77 0.52 -20.12
CA ALA A 127 17.70 0.43 -19.12
C ALA A 127 17.86 -0.82 -18.24
N ASP A 128 18.40 -1.90 -18.80
CA ASP A 128 18.67 -3.14 -18.06
C ASP A 128 19.87 -2.98 -17.12
N ALA A 129 20.93 -2.27 -17.57
CA ALA A 129 22.06 -1.94 -16.70
C ALA A 129 21.63 -1.07 -15.51
N TRP A 130 20.79 -0.07 -15.75
CA TRP A 130 20.20 0.74 -14.69
C TRP A 130 19.38 -0.11 -13.72
N ALA A 131 18.52 -0.99 -14.22
CA ALA A 131 17.68 -1.86 -13.39
C ALA A 131 18.52 -2.82 -12.53
N ARG A 132 19.61 -3.39 -13.08
CA ARG A 132 20.54 -4.26 -12.33
C ARG A 132 21.20 -3.49 -11.18
N THR A 133 21.77 -2.31 -11.45
CA THR A 133 22.41 -1.50 -10.40
C THR A 133 21.40 -0.98 -9.38
N ALA A 134 20.20 -0.60 -9.83
CA ALA A 134 19.11 -0.21 -8.94
C ALA A 134 18.72 -1.37 -8.02
N HIS A 135 18.60 -2.58 -8.56
CA HIS A 135 18.29 -3.79 -7.80
C HIS A 135 19.37 -4.09 -6.75
N GLU A 136 20.65 -4.08 -7.13
CA GLU A 136 21.77 -4.31 -6.19
C GLU A 136 21.78 -3.31 -5.02
N GLU A 137 21.45 -2.05 -5.27
CA GLU A 137 21.49 -0.99 -4.25
C GLU A 137 20.30 -1.08 -3.27
N ILE A 138 19.10 -1.46 -3.73
CA ILE A 138 17.90 -1.47 -2.89
C ILE A 138 17.61 -2.84 -2.25
N ASP A 139 18.10 -3.95 -2.81
CA ASP A 139 17.68 -5.31 -2.42
C ASP A 139 17.96 -5.57 -0.93
N GLU A 140 19.17 -5.28 -0.45
CA GLU A 140 19.56 -5.47 0.95
C GLU A 140 18.70 -4.61 1.90
N TRP A 141 18.51 -3.34 1.55
CA TRP A 141 17.74 -2.40 2.37
C TRP A 141 16.25 -2.75 2.40
N LEU A 142 15.66 -3.11 1.26
CA LEU A 142 14.24 -3.42 1.14
C LEU A 142 13.91 -4.72 1.88
N ARG A 143 14.75 -5.75 1.74
CA ARG A 143 14.62 -7.00 2.52
C ARG A 143 14.68 -6.73 4.01
N GLU A 144 15.60 -5.86 4.44
CA GLU A 144 15.71 -5.48 5.85
C GLU A 144 14.46 -4.75 6.34
N GLN A 145 13.90 -3.80 5.58
CA GLN A 145 12.65 -3.11 5.99
C GLN A 145 11.46 -4.08 6.09
N ILE A 146 11.32 -5.01 5.14
CA ILE A 146 10.24 -5.99 5.15
C ILE A 146 10.42 -6.96 6.34
N ARG A 147 11.65 -7.41 6.62
CA ARG A 147 11.98 -8.31 7.74
C ARG A 147 11.82 -7.69 9.13
N ARG A 148 11.77 -6.36 9.24
CA ARG A 148 11.41 -5.70 10.50
C ARG A 148 9.97 -5.96 10.93
N ASN A 149 9.11 -6.42 10.02
CA ASN A 149 7.78 -6.87 10.37
C ASN A 149 7.88 -8.23 11.11
N PRO A 150 7.38 -8.35 12.36
CA PRO A 150 7.49 -9.58 13.14
C PRO A 150 6.72 -10.77 12.56
N PHE A 151 5.85 -10.55 11.56
CA PHE A 151 5.07 -11.59 10.91
C PHE A 151 5.70 -12.12 9.60
N VAL A 152 6.85 -11.57 9.19
CA VAL A 152 7.63 -12.08 8.06
C VAL A 152 8.74 -12.98 8.61
N ASP A 153 8.76 -14.24 8.20
CA ASP A 153 9.81 -15.17 8.61
C ASP A 153 11.06 -14.98 7.72
N GLN A 154 12.23 -15.33 8.25
CA GLN A 154 13.47 -15.33 7.48
C GLN A 154 13.45 -16.34 6.34
N SER A 155 12.59 -17.36 6.45
CA SER A 155 12.37 -18.39 5.44
C SER A 155 11.49 -17.94 4.27
N ASP A 156 10.75 -16.83 4.40
CA ASP A 156 9.88 -16.33 3.33
C ASP A 156 10.69 -15.73 2.18
N ASP A 157 10.27 -15.99 0.94
CA ASP A 157 10.97 -15.54 -0.26
C ASP A 157 10.47 -14.16 -0.69
N ILE A 158 11.36 -13.18 -0.63
CA ILE A 158 11.11 -11.80 -1.06
C ILE A 158 11.72 -11.63 -2.45
N GLN A 159 10.85 -11.52 -3.46
CA GLN A 159 11.23 -11.27 -4.85
C GLN A 159 11.00 -9.81 -5.18
N ILE A 160 12.04 -9.14 -5.68
CA ILE A 160 11.99 -7.73 -6.06
C ILE A 160 12.15 -7.68 -7.57
N GLU A 161 11.17 -7.09 -8.25
CA GLU A 161 11.16 -6.92 -9.69
C GLU A 161 11.10 -5.42 -9.99
N ILE A 162 12.19 -4.88 -10.53
CA ILE A 162 12.22 -3.50 -11.02
C ILE A 162 11.96 -3.56 -12.51
N VAL A 163 10.81 -3.05 -12.94
CA VAL A 163 10.49 -2.94 -14.35
C VAL A 163 11.18 -1.69 -14.87
N PRO A 164 12.18 -1.83 -15.77
CA PRO A 164 12.86 -0.69 -16.33
C PRO A 164 11.90 0.16 -17.15
N PRO A 165 12.24 1.42 -17.38
CA PRO A 165 11.47 2.26 -18.27
C PRO A 165 11.52 1.75 -19.71
N VAL A 166 10.35 1.55 -20.31
CA VAL A 166 10.20 0.87 -21.60
C VAL A 166 10.54 1.78 -22.80
N ASP A 167 10.40 3.11 -22.66
CA ASP A 167 10.16 3.96 -23.85
C ASP A 167 10.97 5.25 -23.94
N VAL A 168 12.11 5.39 -23.26
CA VAL A 168 12.87 6.65 -23.35
C VAL A 168 14.36 6.42 -23.40
N GLU A 169 14.91 6.55 -24.60
CA GLU A 169 16.31 6.89 -24.77
C GLU A 169 16.54 8.26 -24.11
N CYS A 170 17.06 8.29 -22.87
CA CYS A 170 17.75 9.47 -22.36
C CYS A 170 18.97 9.63 -23.26
N ASN A 171 18.85 10.26 -24.44
CA ASN A 171 19.99 10.52 -25.27
C ASN A 171 20.76 11.69 -24.65
N PRO A 172 21.89 11.45 -23.93
CA PRO A 172 22.60 12.53 -23.26
C PRO A 172 23.27 13.47 -24.26
N TRP A 173 23.43 13.02 -25.52
CA TRP A 173 24.03 13.76 -26.63
C TRP A 173 22.98 14.41 -27.54
N GLY A 174 21.74 13.92 -27.54
CA GLY A 174 20.64 14.43 -28.37
C GLY A 174 20.27 15.88 -28.09
N ALA A 175 20.61 16.38 -26.91
CA ALA A 175 20.46 17.79 -26.54
C ALA A 175 21.40 18.73 -27.32
N TYR A 176 22.50 18.23 -27.90
CA TYR A 176 23.46 19.07 -28.62
C TYR A 176 23.18 19.19 -30.12
N ILE A 177 22.34 18.32 -30.69
CA ILE A 177 22.29 18.15 -32.15
C ILE A 177 21.05 18.78 -32.78
N MET A 178 19.89 18.89 -32.11
CA MET A 178 18.71 19.50 -32.75
C MET A 178 17.82 20.29 -31.77
N ASN A 179 17.52 21.53 -32.17
CA ASN A 179 16.82 22.57 -31.41
C ASN A 179 15.30 22.33 -31.23
N THR A 180 14.83 21.11 -31.46
CA THR A 180 13.40 20.82 -31.60
C THR A 180 13.10 19.45 -31.04
N SER A 181 12.54 19.47 -29.82
CA SER A 181 11.63 18.50 -29.19
C SER A 181 12.09 18.28 -27.75
N ARG A 182 11.24 18.69 -26.81
CA ARG A 182 11.43 18.45 -25.38
C ARG A 182 11.63 16.95 -25.17
N ALA A 183 12.87 16.51 -24.98
CA ALA A 183 13.11 15.16 -24.48
C ALA A 183 12.28 15.00 -23.20
N PRO A 184 11.52 13.90 -23.05
CA PRO A 184 10.73 13.68 -21.86
C PRO A 184 11.67 13.79 -20.65
N GLU A 185 11.43 14.80 -19.82
CA GLU A 185 12.33 15.15 -18.72
C GLU A 185 12.34 14.04 -17.66
N ASN A 186 11.25 13.27 -17.63
CA ASN A 186 10.93 12.30 -16.61
C ASN A 186 10.57 10.97 -17.26
N ILE A 187 11.27 9.92 -16.81
CA ILE A 187 11.10 8.56 -17.24
C ILE A 187 10.39 7.77 -16.15
N ARG A 188 9.31 7.05 -16.47
CA ARG A 188 8.58 6.24 -15.48
C ARG A 188 9.21 4.87 -15.33
N PHE A 189 9.45 4.46 -14.10
CA PHE A 189 9.81 3.09 -13.73
C PHE A 189 8.82 2.57 -12.68
N THR A 190 8.77 1.24 -12.51
CA THR A 190 7.90 0.61 -11.52
C THR A 190 8.71 -0.36 -10.68
N VAL A 191 8.64 -0.21 -9.36
CA VAL A 191 9.18 -1.16 -8.39
C VAL A 191 8.04 -2.08 -7.99
N THR A 192 8.21 -3.38 -8.21
CA THR A 192 7.27 -4.42 -7.80
C THR A 192 7.94 -5.30 -6.76
N THR A 193 7.29 -5.49 -5.63
CA THR A 193 7.72 -6.42 -4.58
C THR A 193 6.72 -7.55 -4.48
N ARG A 194 7.20 -8.78 -4.56
CA ARG A 194 6.43 -9.99 -4.33
C ARG A 194 6.96 -10.71 -3.09
N LEU A 195 6.07 -11.06 -2.19
CA LEU A 195 6.37 -11.87 -1.02
C LEU A 195 5.64 -13.20 -1.16
N VAL A 196 6.42 -14.28 -1.21
CA VAL A 196 5.93 -15.65 -1.23
C VAL A 196 6.10 -16.22 0.17
N PHE A 197 4.97 -16.48 0.83
CA PHE A 197 4.97 -17.07 2.15
C PHE A 197 5.27 -18.56 2.03
N ASN A 198 6.38 -18.97 2.61
CA ASN A 198 6.73 -20.39 2.75
C ASN A 198 6.05 -20.98 3.98
N SER A 199 5.76 -20.15 4.98
CA SER A 199 4.94 -20.54 6.11
C SER A 199 3.48 -20.70 5.69
N SER A 200 2.96 -21.92 5.85
CA SER A 200 1.54 -22.17 5.65
C SER A 200 0.75 -21.45 6.76
N ILE A 201 0.02 -20.39 6.42
CA ILE A 201 -1.04 -19.89 7.30
C ILE A 201 -2.10 -20.97 7.35
N GLN A 202 -2.16 -21.68 8.48
CA GLN A 202 -3.23 -22.63 8.74
C GLN A 202 -4.47 -21.87 9.15
N ILE A 203 -5.34 -21.59 8.18
CA ILE A 203 -6.70 -21.16 8.49
C ILE A 203 -7.39 -22.40 9.09
N PRO A 204 -7.85 -22.35 10.35
CA PRO A 204 -8.53 -23.49 10.94
C PRO A 204 -9.70 -23.88 10.03
N PHE A 205 -9.89 -25.19 9.85
CA PHE A 205 -10.93 -25.81 9.01
C PHE A 205 -10.75 -25.71 7.48
N VAL A 206 -9.73 -24.99 6.99
CA VAL A 206 -9.27 -25.11 5.60
C VAL A 206 -8.20 -26.20 5.59
N GLY A 207 -8.60 -27.44 5.32
CA GLY A 207 -7.77 -28.65 5.49
C GLY A 207 -6.50 -28.74 4.63
N SER A 208 -6.15 -27.69 3.89
CA SER A 208 -4.93 -27.60 3.10
C SER A 208 -4.20 -26.28 3.37
N PRO A 209 -2.87 -26.29 3.52
CA PRO A 209 -2.09 -25.06 3.57
C PRO A 209 -2.31 -24.26 2.29
N LEU A 210 -2.57 -22.96 2.44
CA LEU A 210 -2.73 -22.04 1.32
C LEU A 210 -1.39 -21.34 1.08
N ASN A 211 -0.83 -21.54 -0.11
CA ASN A 211 0.27 -20.70 -0.59
C ASN A 211 -0.36 -19.42 -1.12
N PHE A 212 -0.11 -18.30 -0.44
CA PHE A 212 -0.56 -17.00 -0.89
C PHE A 212 0.67 -16.13 -1.21
N THR A 213 0.53 -15.31 -2.24
CA THR A 213 1.55 -14.36 -2.64
C THR A 213 0.98 -12.96 -2.44
N LEU A 214 1.74 -12.09 -1.78
CA LEU A 214 1.44 -10.67 -1.70
C LEU A 214 2.27 -9.95 -2.74
N GLN A 215 1.65 -9.05 -3.48
CA GLN A 215 2.31 -8.23 -4.48
C GLN A 215 1.92 -6.77 -4.26
N GLU A 216 2.93 -5.91 -4.21
CA GLU A 216 2.78 -4.45 -4.17
C GLU A 216 3.62 -3.83 -5.28
N SER A 217 3.14 -2.73 -5.86
CA SER A 217 3.89 -2.00 -6.87
C SER A 217 3.72 -0.48 -6.73
N HIS A 218 4.83 0.24 -6.89
CA HIS A 218 4.85 1.70 -6.94
C HIS A 218 5.59 2.17 -8.18
N SER A 219 4.98 3.12 -8.89
CA SER A 219 5.59 3.75 -10.06
C SER A 219 6.02 5.16 -9.74
N GLU A 220 7.27 5.48 -10.03
CA GLU A 220 7.84 6.81 -9.84
C GLU A 220 8.54 7.29 -11.10
N LEU A 221 8.96 8.55 -11.09
CA LEU A 221 9.66 9.19 -12.21
C LEU A 221 11.15 9.36 -11.89
N VAL A 222 12.02 9.02 -12.84
CA VAL A 222 13.46 9.33 -12.82
C VAL A 222 13.72 10.49 -13.77
N GLU A 223 14.42 11.51 -13.30
CA GLU A 223 14.86 12.61 -14.16
C GLU A 223 16.07 12.18 -15.00
N CYS A 224 16.03 12.41 -16.32
CA CYS A 224 17.21 12.16 -17.15
C CYS A 224 18.42 12.97 -16.64
N PRO A 225 19.64 12.40 -16.68
CA PRO A 225 20.85 13.11 -16.30
C PRO A 225 21.07 14.32 -17.23
N ARG A 226 20.82 15.52 -16.71
CA ARG A 226 21.21 16.78 -17.35
C ARG A 226 22.62 17.15 -16.90
N PHE A 227 23.50 17.42 -17.84
CA PHE A 227 24.93 17.68 -17.60
C PHE A 227 25.24 18.85 -16.63
N ARG A 228 24.26 19.68 -16.22
CA ARG A 228 24.53 20.90 -15.43
C ARG A 228 23.51 21.31 -14.36
N SER A 229 22.40 20.60 -14.17
CA SER A 229 21.41 20.98 -13.16
C SER A 229 21.56 20.15 -11.88
N ARG A 230 21.86 20.84 -10.77
CA ARG A 230 21.72 20.25 -9.44
C ARG A 230 20.25 19.86 -9.24
N PRO A 231 19.95 18.66 -8.72
CA PRO A 231 18.58 18.30 -8.38
C PRO A 231 18.03 19.33 -7.37
N PRO A 232 16.71 19.63 -7.42
CA PRO A 232 16.10 20.46 -6.39
C PRO A 232 16.32 19.83 -5.01
N ASP A 233 16.61 20.66 -3.99
CA ASP A 233 16.75 20.20 -2.60
C ASP A 233 15.38 19.77 -2.06
N GLU A 234 15.02 18.53 -2.34
CA GLU A 234 14.00 17.81 -1.59
C GLU A 234 14.66 17.36 -0.27
N GLY A 235 14.01 17.64 0.86
CA GLY A 235 14.59 17.51 2.20
C GLY A 235 15.26 16.16 2.51
N PRO A 236 15.93 16.05 3.67
CA PRO A 236 16.66 14.84 4.03
C PRO A 236 15.69 13.64 4.06
N ILE A 237 16.00 12.61 3.27
CA ILE A 237 15.40 11.29 3.45
C ILE A 237 16.32 10.56 4.41
N PHE A 238 15.78 10.14 5.55
CA PHE A 238 16.53 9.40 6.57
C PHE A 238 16.69 7.95 6.13
N PHE A 239 17.65 7.68 5.25
CA PHE A 239 18.18 6.33 5.12
C PHE A 239 19.27 6.16 6.18
N PRO A 240 19.16 5.18 7.08
CA PRO A 240 20.32 4.72 7.81
C PRO A 240 21.28 4.15 6.76
N ARG A 241 22.34 4.90 6.41
CA ARG A 241 23.46 4.31 5.68
C ARG A 241 23.91 3.10 6.50
N SER A 242 23.85 1.91 5.92
CA SER A 242 24.54 0.77 6.50
C SER A 242 26.01 1.17 6.53
N GLY A 243 26.53 1.42 7.74
CA GLY A 243 27.95 1.66 7.92
C GLY A 243 28.65 0.35 7.57
N ARG A 244 29.19 0.27 6.35
CA ARG A 244 30.26 -0.67 6.02
C ARG A 244 31.59 -0.11 6.49
#